data_AF-A0A849WMS8-F1
#
_entry.id   AF-A0A849WMS8-F1
#
_cell.length_a   1.000
_cell.length_b   1.000
_cell.length_c   1.000
_cell.angle_alpha   90.00
_cell.angle_beta   90.00
_cell.angle_gamma   90.00
#
_symmetry.space_group_name_H-M   'P 1'
#
loop_
_entity.id
_entity.type
_entity.pdbx_description
1 polymer ?
#
loop_
_entity_poly.entity_id
_entity_poly.type
_entity_poly.pdbx_seq_one_letter_code
_entity_poly.pdbx_strand_id
1 'polypeptide(L)'
;MKLHFSLLVLLCLVFLCGTASAGNETIKDKVEVKGVTFEYSEVKYGSSGAGQRGIKIWRKGVAKDDNSYKFSPNPHDNKKKYPKHAEAFYKAAATAIGTFVTNKDNKNKYPAPGKLKFTWESVEYTCAAP
;
A
#
# COMPACT_ATOMS: atom_id res chain seq x y z
N MET A 1 8.34 -63.71 22.06
CA MET A 1 8.22 -63.51 20.61
C MET A 1 8.42 -62.03 20.31
N LYS A 2 9.48 -61.69 19.57
CA LYS A 2 9.73 -60.36 19.00
C LYS A 2 9.06 -60.31 17.63
N LEU A 3 8.33 -59.23 17.33
CA LEU A 3 7.94 -58.86 15.97
C LEU A 3 8.14 -57.35 15.80
N HIS A 4 8.92 -57.00 14.79
CA HIS A 4 9.26 -55.67 14.30
C HIS A 4 8.28 -55.22 13.19
N PHE A 5 8.43 -53.95 12.76
CA PHE A 5 7.77 -53.20 11.66
C PHE A 5 6.43 -52.53 12.04
N SER A 6 6.10 -51.29 11.68
CA SER A 6 6.48 -50.42 10.55
C SER A 6 6.13 -48.96 10.91
N LEU A 7 7.06 -48.00 10.85
CA LEU A 7 7.19 -46.92 9.84
C LEU A 7 5.96 -46.03 9.56
N LEU A 8 6.20 -44.70 9.63
CA LEU A 8 5.47 -43.58 8.99
C LEU A 8 4.14 -43.17 9.67
N VAL A 9 3.82 -41.91 10.00
CA VAL A 9 4.03 -40.65 9.26
C VAL A 9 4.12 -39.46 10.21
N LEU A 10 5.14 -38.65 9.97
CA LEU A 10 5.38 -37.27 10.36
C LEU A 10 4.19 -36.34 10.06
N LEU A 11 3.55 -35.75 11.07
CA LEU A 11 2.69 -34.57 10.87
C LEU A 11 3.41 -33.32 11.36
N CYS A 12 4.32 -32.81 10.52
CA CYS A 12 4.82 -31.45 10.64
C CYS A 12 3.64 -30.50 10.45
N LEU A 13 3.17 -29.87 11.54
CA LEU A 13 2.35 -28.68 11.48
C LEU A 13 3.22 -27.55 10.91
N VAL A 14 3.25 -27.43 9.58
CA VAL A 14 3.89 -26.29 8.93
C VAL A 14 2.98 -25.09 9.16
N PHE A 15 3.29 -24.30 10.18
CA PHE A 15 2.84 -22.92 10.26
C PHE A 15 3.39 -22.21 9.02
N LEU A 16 2.58 -22.09 7.96
CA LEU A 16 2.80 -21.10 6.92
C LEU A 16 2.59 -19.72 7.57
N CYS A 17 3.63 -19.23 8.26
CA CYS A 17 3.77 -17.80 8.47
C CYS A 17 3.98 -17.22 7.07
N GLY A 18 2.93 -16.58 6.53
CA GLY A 18 2.97 -15.97 5.22
C GLY A 18 4.23 -15.14 5.08
N THR A 19 5.01 -15.41 4.04
CA THR A 19 6.12 -14.56 3.65
C THR A 19 5.51 -13.20 3.31
N ALA A 20 5.66 -12.24 4.23
CA ALA A 20 5.49 -10.84 3.91
C ALA A 20 6.54 -10.54 2.84
N SER A 21 6.10 -10.50 1.57
CA SER A 21 6.93 -10.00 0.48
C SER A 21 7.14 -8.52 0.74
N ALA A 22 8.26 -8.20 1.39
CA ALA A 22 8.77 -6.85 1.52
C ALA A 22 9.16 -6.38 0.12
N GLY A 23 8.21 -5.77 -0.59
CA GLY A 23 8.50 -5.02 -1.80
C GLY A 23 9.47 -3.90 -1.46
N ASN A 24 10.49 -3.74 -2.31
CA ASN A 24 11.53 -2.72 -2.25
C ASN A 24 10.91 -1.30 -2.21
N GLU A 25 10.66 -0.75 -1.02
CA GLU A 25 10.05 0.57 -0.82
C GLU A 25 11.07 1.67 -1.16
N THR A 26 10.96 2.30 -2.32
CA THR A 26 11.86 3.39 -2.76
C THR A 26 11.49 4.77 -2.18
N ILE A 27 10.26 4.93 -1.72
CA ILE A 27 9.77 6.17 -1.10
C ILE A 27 9.10 5.79 0.22
N LYS A 28 9.50 6.47 1.29
CA LYS A 28 8.89 6.37 2.62
C LYS A 28 8.95 7.74 3.29
N ASP A 29 7.80 8.29 3.63
CA ASP A 29 7.70 9.62 4.23
C ASP A 29 6.37 9.75 5.00
N LYS A 30 6.03 10.97 5.43
CA LYS A 30 4.81 11.27 6.20
C LYS A 30 4.18 12.59 5.75
N VAL A 31 2.88 12.70 5.97
CA VAL A 31 2.13 13.96 5.89
C VAL A 31 1.32 14.17 7.16
N GLU A 32 1.13 15.43 7.54
CA GLU A 32 0.21 15.80 8.62
C GLU A 32 -1.05 16.42 8.01
N VAL A 33 -2.22 15.85 8.35
CA VAL A 33 -3.52 16.35 7.90
C VAL A 33 -4.41 16.53 9.11
N LYS A 34 -4.84 17.77 9.37
CA LYS A 34 -5.71 18.13 10.51
C LYS A 34 -5.19 17.57 11.85
N GLY A 35 -3.87 17.65 12.09
CA GLY A 35 -3.24 17.16 13.32
C GLY A 35 -3.03 15.64 13.40
N VAL A 36 -3.39 14.88 12.37
CA VAL A 36 -3.12 13.45 12.27
C VAL A 36 -1.93 13.22 11.35
N THR A 37 -0.90 12.53 11.84
CA THR A 37 0.24 12.10 11.03
C THR A 37 -0.09 10.79 10.30
N PHE A 38 0.02 10.80 8.98
CA PHE A 38 -0.05 9.63 8.12
C PHE A 38 1.35 9.33 7.61
N GLU A 39 1.85 8.13 7.89
CA GLU A 39 3.07 7.60 7.28
C GLU A 39 2.68 6.79 6.04
N TYR A 40 3.52 6.83 5.02
CA TYR A 40 3.25 6.13 3.77
C TYR A 40 4.54 5.63 3.12
N SER A 41 4.37 4.61 2.29
CA SER A 41 5.42 4.07 1.44
C SER A 41 4.92 3.74 0.04
N GLU A 42 5.83 3.79 -0.93
CA GLU A 42 5.60 3.30 -2.28
C GLU A 42 5.48 1.77 -2.30
N VAL A 43 4.49 1.28 -3.05
CA VAL A 43 4.31 -0.15 -3.36
C VAL A 43 4.47 -0.37 -4.86
N LYS A 44 5.35 -1.30 -5.23
CA LYS A 44 5.47 -1.82 -6.60
C LYS A 44 4.68 -3.12 -6.73
N TYR A 45 3.71 -3.14 -7.63
CA TYR A 45 2.98 -4.34 -8.03
C TYR A 45 3.56 -4.90 -9.32
N GLY A 46 4.01 -6.16 -9.26
CA GLY A 46 4.62 -6.90 -10.38
C GLY A 46 6.15 -6.88 -10.38
N SER A 47 6.73 -7.92 -10.99
CA SER A 47 8.16 -8.26 -10.86
C SER A 47 9.06 -7.65 -11.96
N SER A 48 8.50 -7.07 -13.02
CA SER A 48 9.26 -6.66 -14.20
C SER A 48 8.88 -5.26 -14.69
N GLY A 49 9.85 -4.55 -15.28
CA GLY A 49 9.67 -3.21 -15.85
C GLY A 49 9.29 -2.14 -14.80
N ALA A 50 8.62 -1.09 -15.29
CA ALA A 50 8.18 0.04 -14.47
C ALA A 50 7.20 -0.37 -13.36
N GLY A 51 6.48 -1.49 -13.52
CA GLY A 51 5.53 -2.04 -12.55
C GLY A 51 4.33 -1.12 -12.30
N GLN A 52 3.21 -1.70 -11.90
CA GLN A 52 2.07 -0.91 -11.43
C GLN A 52 2.43 -0.30 -10.08
N ARG A 53 2.25 1.03 -9.93
CA ARG A 53 2.57 1.71 -8.68
C ARG A 53 1.35 1.90 -7.80
N GLY A 54 1.62 2.01 -6.52
CA GLY A 54 0.63 2.22 -5.49
C GLY A 54 1.27 2.72 -4.21
N ILE A 55 0.43 2.89 -3.19
CA ILE A 55 0.81 3.45 -1.90
C ILE A 55 0.29 2.55 -0.80
N LYS A 56 1.13 2.31 0.20
CA LYS A 56 0.74 1.82 1.52
C LYS A 56 0.72 3.02 2.46
N ILE A 57 -0.31 3.15 3.29
CA ILE A 57 -0.51 4.30 4.18
C ILE A 57 -1.14 3.87 5.50
N TRP A 58 -0.70 4.48 6.61
CA TRP A 58 -1.22 4.21 7.95
C TRP A 58 -1.12 5.46 8.84
N ARG A 59 -2.00 5.57 9.84
CA ARG A 59 -1.89 6.60 10.88
C ARG A 59 -0.80 6.22 11.87
N LYS A 60 0.11 7.16 12.14
CA LYS A 60 1.19 6.94 13.08
C LYS A 60 0.64 6.64 14.48
N GLY A 61 1.08 5.54 15.08
CA GLY A 61 0.71 5.13 16.44
C GLY A 61 -0.66 4.44 16.55
N VAL A 62 -1.34 4.15 15.44
CA VAL A 62 -2.61 3.40 15.44
C VAL A 62 -2.36 1.94 15.06
N ALA A 63 -2.73 1.00 15.93
CA ALA A 63 -2.55 -0.42 15.67
C ALA A 63 -3.49 -0.90 14.54
N LYS A 64 -2.95 -1.74 13.63
CA LYS A 64 -3.67 -2.37 12.52
C LYS A 64 -4.34 -1.36 11.57
N ASP A 65 -3.65 -0.28 11.25
CA ASP A 65 -4.18 0.83 10.43
C ASP A 65 -3.63 0.89 9.00
N ASP A 66 -2.94 -0.16 8.56
CA ASP A 66 -2.37 -0.25 7.22
C ASP A 66 -3.45 -0.35 6.14
N ASN A 67 -3.37 0.51 5.12
CA ASN A 67 -4.17 0.42 3.91
C ASN A 67 -3.29 0.54 2.66
N SER A 68 -3.69 -0.09 1.55
CA SER A 68 -2.92 -0.11 0.32
C SER A 68 -3.80 0.09 -0.91
N TYR A 69 -3.30 0.83 -1.88
CA TYR A 69 -3.98 1.13 -3.15
C TYR A 69 -3.04 1.02 -4.33
N LYS A 70 -3.54 0.55 -5.48
CA LYS A 70 -2.94 0.81 -6.80
C LYS A 70 -3.39 2.18 -7.30
N PHE A 71 -2.54 2.86 -8.07
CA PHE A 71 -2.92 4.08 -8.79
C PHE A 71 -3.43 3.77 -10.20
N SER A 72 -4.57 4.31 -10.59
CA SER A 72 -5.06 4.22 -11.96
C SER A 72 -5.34 5.62 -12.51
N PRO A 73 -4.67 6.08 -13.60
CA PRO A 73 -3.65 5.37 -14.38
C PRO A 73 -2.34 5.15 -13.59
N ASN A 74 -1.42 4.35 -14.13
CA ASN A 74 -0.10 4.17 -13.52
C ASN A 74 0.69 5.48 -13.61
N PRO A 75 1.24 6.04 -12.52
CA PRO A 75 1.99 7.29 -12.58
C PRO A 75 3.23 7.23 -13.49
N HIS A 76 3.80 6.03 -13.73
CA HIS A 76 4.86 5.87 -14.73
C HIS A 76 4.43 6.17 -16.17
N ASP A 77 3.13 6.18 -16.47
CA ASP A 77 2.62 6.56 -17.78
C ASP A 77 2.80 8.07 -18.02
N ASN A 78 2.90 8.87 -16.96
CA ASN A 78 3.33 10.27 -17.01
C ASN A 78 4.88 10.38 -17.02
N LYS A 79 5.49 9.81 -18.07
CA LYS A 79 6.95 9.61 -18.20
C LYS A 79 7.79 10.90 -18.05
N LYS A 80 7.22 12.06 -18.38
CA LYS A 80 7.94 13.34 -18.35
C LYS A 80 8.05 13.93 -16.93
N LYS A 81 7.02 13.72 -16.11
CA LYS A 81 6.89 14.40 -14.81
C LYS A 81 7.12 13.47 -13.62
N TYR A 82 6.51 12.28 -13.63
CA TYR A 82 6.54 11.41 -12.45
C TYR A 82 7.95 11.01 -11.99
N PRO A 83 8.88 10.56 -12.87
CA PRO A 83 10.20 10.11 -12.40
C PRO A 83 11.00 11.20 -11.66
N LYS A 84 10.80 12.48 -11.99
CA LYS A 84 11.49 13.62 -11.37
C LYS A 84 10.79 14.14 -10.11
N HIS A 85 9.52 13.78 -9.93
CA HIS A 85 8.65 14.36 -8.90
C HIS A 85 7.85 13.28 -8.17
N ALA A 86 8.40 12.07 -8.06
CA ALA A 86 7.73 10.93 -7.45
C ALA A 86 7.36 11.25 -5.99
N GLU A 87 8.27 11.85 -5.21
CA GLU A 87 7.98 12.29 -3.84
C GLU A 87 6.79 13.25 -3.76
N ALA A 88 6.73 14.24 -4.66
CA ALA A 88 5.62 15.20 -4.70
C ALA A 88 4.28 14.52 -5.08
N PHE A 89 4.32 13.54 -5.98
CA PHE A 89 3.16 12.72 -6.32
C PHE A 89 2.66 11.91 -5.11
N TYR A 90 3.55 11.21 -4.40
CA TYR A 90 3.15 10.43 -3.22
C TYR A 90 2.67 11.32 -2.06
N LYS A 91 3.29 12.48 -1.86
CA LYS A 91 2.81 13.47 -0.90
C LYS A 91 1.40 13.95 -1.24
N ALA A 92 1.11 14.21 -2.52
CA ALA A 92 -0.23 14.60 -2.97
C ALA A 92 -1.25 13.48 -2.74
N ALA A 93 -0.91 12.24 -3.10
CA ALA A 93 -1.75 11.06 -2.87
C ALA A 93 -2.04 10.85 -1.37
N ALA A 94 -1.01 10.87 -0.52
CA ALA A 94 -1.12 10.71 0.92
C ALA A 94 -1.96 11.84 1.55
N THR A 95 -1.80 13.08 1.07
CA THR A 95 -2.60 14.22 1.52
C THR A 95 -4.08 14.04 1.18
N ALA A 96 -4.39 13.56 -0.03
CA ALA A 96 -5.77 13.29 -0.45
C ALA A 96 -6.42 12.18 0.40
N ILE A 97 -5.69 11.08 0.64
CA ILE A 97 -6.17 9.97 1.49
C ILE A 97 -6.36 10.46 2.93
N GLY A 98 -5.37 11.17 3.50
CA GLY A 98 -5.46 11.71 4.85
C GLY A 98 -6.61 12.70 5.01
N THR A 99 -6.87 13.53 4.00
CA THR A 99 -8.01 14.47 3.99
C THR A 99 -9.35 13.73 3.99
N PHE A 100 -9.45 12.65 3.22
CA PHE A 100 -10.63 11.78 3.23
C PHE A 100 -10.82 11.16 4.62
N VAL A 101 -9.79 10.52 5.17
CA VAL A 101 -9.86 9.82 6.47
C VAL A 101 -10.24 10.77 7.59
N THR A 102 -9.65 11.98 7.62
CA THR A 102 -9.90 12.99 8.65
C THR A 102 -11.18 13.81 8.42
N ASN A 103 -11.96 13.51 7.38
CA ASN A 103 -13.31 14.03 7.27
C ASN A 103 -14.22 13.30 8.28
N LYS A 104 -14.94 14.07 9.11
CA LYS A 104 -15.83 13.55 10.16
C LYS A 104 -16.90 12.61 9.58
N ASP A 105 -17.38 12.91 8.37
CA ASP A 105 -18.40 12.09 7.68
C ASP A 105 -17.91 10.67 7.38
N ASN A 106 -16.61 10.51 7.19
CA ASN A 106 -15.99 9.23 6.87
C ASN A 106 -15.63 8.41 8.12
N LYS A 107 -15.83 8.94 9.33
CA LYS A 107 -15.63 8.22 10.60
C LYS A 107 -14.26 7.56 10.70
N ASN A 108 -13.20 8.25 10.26
CA ASN A 108 -11.83 7.75 10.22
C ASN A 108 -11.62 6.48 9.36
N LYS A 109 -12.54 6.20 8.44
CA LYS A 109 -12.37 5.09 7.48
C LYS A 109 -11.56 5.55 6.29
N TYR A 110 -10.68 4.66 5.85
CA TYR A 110 -10.02 4.78 4.56
C TYR A 110 -11.03 4.66 3.41
N PRO A 111 -10.77 5.32 2.26
CA PRO A 111 -11.66 5.24 1.11
C PRO A 111 -11.73 3.82 0.59
N ALA A 112 -12.94 3.37 0.24
CA ALA A 112 -13.07 2.12 -0.50
C ALA A 112 -12.37 2.23 -1.86
N PRO A 113 -11.79 1.14 -2.40
CA PRO A 113 -11.19 1.13 -3.72
C PRO A 113 -12.10 1.74 -4.80
N GLY A 114 -11.53 2.60 -5.64
CA GLY A 114 -12.23 3.29 -6.71
C GLY A 114 -13.05 4.53 -6.27
N LYS A 115 -13.12 4.83 -4.98
CA LYS A 115 -13.93 5.96 -4.47
C LYS A 115 -13.15 7.25 -4.27
N LEU A 116 -11.86 7.17 -4.00
CA LEU A 116 -11.01 8.36 -3.92
C LEU A 116 -10.31 8.61 -5.25
N LYS A 117 -10.44 9.85 -5.70
CA LYS A 117 -9.72 10.42 -6.84
C LYS A 117 -8.93 11.63 -6.37
N PHE A 118 -7.77 11.86 -6.98
CA PHE A 118 -6.98 13.08 -6.76
C PHE A 118 -6.31 13.50 -8.06
N THR A 119 -6.10 14.81 -8.23
CA THR A 119 -5.44 15.35 -9.41
C THR A 119 -3.99 15.70 -9.09
N TRP A 120 -3.07 15.28 -9.93
CA TRP A 120 -1.67 15.69 -9.88
C TRP A 120 -1.17 15.99 -11.29
N GLU A 121 -0.58 17.17 -11.50
CA GLU A 121 -0.05 17.59 -12.81
C GLU A 121 -1.08 17.47 -13.95
N SER A 122 -2.33 17.87 -13.67
CA SER A 122 -3.48 17.80 -14.60
C SER A 122 -3.93 16.39 -14.99
N VAL A 123 -3.43 15.34 -14.30
CA VAL A 123 -3.90 13.96 -14.46
C VAL A 123 -4.72 13.57 -13.23
N GLU A 124 -5.92 13.05 -13.45
CA GLU A 124 -6.72 12.44 -12.39
C GLU A 124 -6.26 11.01 -12.15
N TYR A 125 -5.98 10.69 -10.89
CA TYR A 125 -5.62 9.37 -10.41
C TYR A 125 -6.70 8.85 -9.47
N THR A 126 -7.01 7.56 -9.60
CA THR A 126 -7.92 6.82 -8.74
C THR A 126 -7.11 5.89 -7.83
N CYS A 127 -7.45 5.88 -6.55
CA CYS A 127 -6.98 4.88 -5.60
C CYS A 127 -7.78 3.58 -5.80
N ALA A 128 -7.26 2.67 -6.61
CA ALA A 128 -7.87 1.38 -6.98
C ALA A 128 -7.46 0.26 -6.02
N ALA A 129 -8.09 -0.91 -6.19
CA ALA A 129 -7.80 -2.09 -5.37
C ALA A 129 -6.32 -2.49 -5.53
N PRO A 130 -5.66 -2.94 -4.44
CA PRO A 130 -4.27 -3.38 -4.47
C PRO A 130 -4.04 -4.64 -5.31
#